data_AF-A0A838EQ60-F1
#
_entry.id   AF-A0A838EQ60-F1
#
_cell.length_a   1.000
_cell.length_b   1.000
_cell.length_c   1.000
_cell.angle_alpha   90.00
_cell.angle_beta   90.00
_cell.angle_gamma   90.00
#
_symmetry.space_group_name_H-M   'P 1'
#
loop_
_entity.id
_entity.type
_entity.pdbx_description
1 polymer ?
#
loop_
_entity_poly.entity_id
_entity_poly.type
_entity_poly.pdbx_seq_one_letter_code
_entity_poly.pdbx_strand_id
1 'polypeptide(L)'
;MEDSRQVIDPVRPGEQWFCYWKTSASQWESRIQEFPQNEIIFIPVYWGFHAETGGAWDFGKYHPERDLVRLLALLTQHGRKFCWLLPLTPAPFLPNGGVPTTAARMLSLSAQGMHLACLDQDGTLHKIYSFYESKVVPNFASFVQAFGEMLSQSKTKSRVWGAEFDYLENETIVSFLNDSSVAFEQGFSRYLKKNFPDGVELNQAYDEQKIKLSYQSDVRNLFHSLAQDSLAPFWEGVQAITILGSGPKDTIERALSAGKSQTHFFKDLFESYVSHRWFSTCLLTTKEKKDLLRRCLNEHFASEEIEHRFHYLTASSEIGPDFRPYALIDVFDHHLPKVFEKNGLKPFINDNFRWMFHLHGQLDFTPQWIDSSYHRVKFFHAEGMDRTLFAQMLKLFMMGQRIVFDCTNLSDELDKRLQVFYLENNLKLQSVNFLTSINLCELGEGRLITFEGNKLKTSEDKSKFWGHMFKFLNMNHPEVHTDQDIFSLWRIRATSPHELNYLDVRRVNFYNPTSYKKSVMVHTQKKFAFMKVIDPLHATAKMTNDGVEVELLPNGKLALDFGHYEERT
;
A
#
# COMPACT_ATOMS: atom_id res chain seq x y z
N MET A 1 -33.91 -27.50 8.64
CA MET A 1 -32.65 -27.26 9.36
C MET A 1 -31.55 -27.48 8.36
N GLU A 2 -31.04 -26.40 7.78
CA GLU A 2 -29.90 -26.46 6.86
C GLU A 2 -28.61 -26.57 7.67
N ASP A 3 -27.65 -27.33 7.18
CA ASP A 3 -26.41 -27.64 7.90
C ASP A 3 -25.47 -26.42 7.85
N SER A 4 -25.33 -25.71 8.98
CA SER A 4 -24.60 -24.46 9.11
C SER A 4 -23.06 -24.60 9.06
N ARG A 5 -22.55 -25.74 8.58
CA ARG A 5 -21.12 -26.12 8.62
C ARG A 5 -20.36 -25.92 7.32
N GLN A 6 -21.04 -25.58 6.22
CA GLN A 6 -20.40 -25.18 4.96
C GLN A 6 -20.49 -23.67 4.73
N VAL A 7 -19.93 -22.88 5.65
CA VAL A 7 -19.57 -21.50 5.35
C VAL A 7 -18.34 -21.53 4.43
N ILE A 8 -18.55 -21.15 3.17
CA ILE A 8 -17.49 -20.76 2.25
C ILE A 8 -16.88 -19.47 2.80
N ASP A 9 -15.57 -19.45 3.03
CA ASP A 9 -14.90 -18.33 3.70
C ASP A 9 -15.09 -17.03 2.91
N PRO A 10 -15.69 -15.96 3.49
CA PRO A 10 -16.03 -14.75 2.74
C PRO A 10 -14.83 -13.83 2.46
N VAL A 11 -13.58 -14.27 2.67
CA VAL A 11 -12.34 -13.52 2.42
C VAL A 11 -11.93 -13.55 0.93
N ARG A 12 -12.87 -13.08 0.08
CA ARG A 12 -12.84 -13.03 -1.40
C ARG A 12 -12.54 -14.37 -2.11
N PRO A 13 -12.70 -14.42 -3.45
CA PRO A 13 -11.68 -15.04 -4.30
C PRO A 13 -10.39 -14.19 -4.25
N GLY A 14 -9.25 -14.80 -3.92
CA GLY A 14 -7.92 -14.21 -4.13
C GLY A 14 -7.20 -13.57 -2.93
N GLU A 15 -7.82 -13.36 -1.77
CA GLU A 15 -7.05 -12.96 -0.56
C GLU A 15 -6.44 -14.16 0.19
N GLN A 16 -6.98 -15.37 0.00
CA GLN A 16 -6.34 -16.66 0.32
C GLN A 16 -5.80 -16.86 1.76
N TRP A 17 -6.42 -16.26 2.77
CA TRP A 17 -6.00 -16.41 4.18
C TRP A 17 -6.37 -17.78 4.73
N PHE A 18 -5.37 -18.58 5.15
CA PHE A 18 -5.57 -19.83 5.86
C PHE A 18 -5.29 -19.66 7.36
N CYS A 19 -6.32 -19.25 8.10
CA CYS A 19 -6.29 -19.10 9.55
C CYS A 19 -6.37 -20.47 10.24
N TYR A 20 -5.24 -21.19 10.33
CA TYR A 20 -5.17 -22.57 10.82
C TYR A 20 -5.77 -22.77 12.22
N TRP A 21 -5.72 -21.78 13.11
CA TRP A 21 -6.32 -21.82 14.45
C TRP A 21 -7.85 -21.64 14.47
N LYS A 22 -8.47 -21.17 13.37
CA LYS A 22 -9.94 -21.12 13.20
C LYS A 22 -10.51 -22.42 12.61
N THR A 23 -9.68 -23.36 12.15
CA THR A 23 -10.09 -24.62 11.51
C THR A 23 -9.54 -25.81 12.29
N SER A 24 -10.35 -26.83 12.58
CA SER A 24 -9.83 -28.04 13.24
C SER A 24 -8.74 -28.69 12.39
N ALA A 25 -7.68 -29.18 13.03
CA ALA A 25 -6.59 -29.84 12.33
C ALA A 25 -7.02 -31.13 11.58
N SER A 26 -8.21 -31.65 11.86
CA SER A 26 -8.83 -32.75 11.09
C SER A 26 -9.34 -32.31 9.71
N GLN A 27 -9.64 -31.02 9.53
CA GLN A 27 -10.26 -30.43 8.33
C GLN A 27 -9.27 -29.62 7.46
N TRP A 28 -8.02 -29.45 7.91
CA TRP A 28 -7.02 -28.68 7.17
C TRP A 28 -6.82 -29.20 5.73
N GLU A 29 -6.72 -30.51 5.53
CA GLU A 29 -6.48 -31.07 4.20
C GLU A 29 -7.61 -30.75 3.21
N SER A 30 -8.88 -30.94 3.61
CA SER A 30 -10.02 -30.60 2.76
C SER A 30 -10.10 -29.10 2.48
N ARG A 31 -9.84 -28.25 3.48
CA ARG A 31 -9.84 -26.79 3.29
C ARG A 31 -8.69 -26.31 2.40
N ILE A 32 -7.48 -26.87 2.54
CA ILE A 32 -6.34 -26.60 1.66
C ILE A 32 -6.65 -27.01 0.22
N GLN A 33 -7.45 -28.06 0.03
CA GLN A 33 -7.88 -28.49 -1.31
C GLN A 33 -8.86 -27.53 -1.99
N GLU A 34 -9.66 -26.76 -1.23
CA GLU A 34 -10.63 -25.77 -1.76
C GLU A 34 -9.97 -24.55 -2.42
N PHE A 35 -8.72 -24.22 -2.06
CA PHE A 35 -8.00 -23.12 -2.71
C PHE A 35 -7.64 -23.48 -4.17
N PRO A 36 -7.46 -22.50 -5.07
CA PRO A 36 -6.76 -22.67 -6.35
C PRO A 36 -5.33 -23.19 -6.17
N GLN A 37 -4.82 -24.02 -7.11
CA GLN A 37 -3.43 -24.54 -7.05
C GLN A 37 -2.39 -23.53 -7.53
N ASN A 38 -2.79 -22.62 -8.42
CA ASN A 38 -1.94 -21.64 -9.05
C ASN A 38 -1.69 -20.40 -8.18
N GLU A 39 -2.47 -20.15 -7.13
CA GLU A 39 -2.42 -18.93 -6.31
C GLU A 39 -1.72 -19.16 -4.96
N ILE A 40 -1.31 -18.09 -4.27
CA ILE A 40 -0.58 -18.15 -2.99
C ILE A 40 -1.53 -18.20 -1.80
N ILE A 41 -1.44 -19.26 -1.00
CA ILE A 41 -2.11 -19.34 0.32
C ILE A 41 -1.30 -18.56 1.36
N PHE A 42 -1.93 -17.57 2.00
CA PHE A 42 -1.33 -16.78 3.07
C PHE A 42 -1.60 -17.41 4.43
N ILE A 43 -0.55 -17.69 5.20
CA ILE A 43 -0.67 -18.37 6.50
C ILE A 43 -0.17 -17.43 7.61
N PRO A 44 -1.06 -16.76 8.36
CA PRO A 44 -0.64 -15.78 9.36
C PRO A 44 -0.11 -16.48 10.60
N VAL A 45 1.05 -16.08 11.10
CA VAL A 45 1.67 -16.70 12.27
C VAL A 45 1.07 -16.11 13.54
N TYR A 46 0.10 -16.81 14.14
CA TYR A 46 -0.49 -16.39 15.41
C TYR A 46 0.39 -16.81 16.60
N TRP A 47 1.51 -16.12 16.80
CA TRP A 47 2.47 -16.42 17.86
C TRP A 47 1.87 -16.49 19.27
N GLY A 48 0.92 -15.62 19.63
CA GLY A 48 0.16 -15.70 20.88
C GLY A 48 -0.64 -16.98 21.09
N PHE A 49 -1.05 -17.67 20.01
CA PHE A 49 -1.69 -18.99 20.09
C PHE A 49 -0.68 -20.10 20.36
N HIS A 50 0.59 -19.97 19.95
CA HIS A 50 1.66 -20.96 20.18
C HIS A 50 2.32 -20.86 21.57
N ALA A 51 2.02 -19.82 22.35
CA ALA A 51 2.59 -19.63 23.67
C ALA A 51 2.12 -20.70 24.67
N GLU A 52 3.06 -21.34 25.35
CA GLU A 52 2.80 -22.30 26.43
C GLU A 52 3.04 -21.70 27.82
N THR A 53 2.48 -22.39 28.82
CA THR A 53 2.75 -22.07 30.22
C THR A 53 4.24 -22.33 30.54
N GLY A 54 4.94 -21.31 31.03
CA GLY A 54 6.38 -21.39 31.33
C GLY A 54 7.31 -20.85 30.25
N GLY A 55 6.79 -20.25 29.16
CA GLY A 55 7.60 -19.60 28.13
C GLY A 55 8.18 -20.53 27.06
N ALA A 56 7.64 -21.74 26.96
CA ALA A 56 7.87 -22.62 25.83
C ALA A 56 6.93 -22.27 24.66
N TRP A 57 7.22 -22.83 23.48
CA TRP A 57 6.40 -22.67 22.27
C TRP A 57 5.96 -24.05 21.79
N ASP A 58 4.67 -24.23 21.53
CA ASP A 58 4.10 -25.48 21.02
C ASP A 58 3.88 -25.41 19.51
N PHE A 59 4.54 -26.28 18.74
CA PHE A 59 4.37 -26.42 17.30
C PHE A 59 3.78 -27.79 16.90
N GLY A 60 2.88 -28.34 17.73
CA GLY A 60 2.16 -29.61 17.47
C GLY A 60 2.38 -30.72 18.50
N LYS A 61 3.07 -30.42 19.60
CA LYS A 61 3.37 -31.37 20.69
C LYS A 61 2.16 -31.59 21.62
N TYR A 62 1.36 -30.54 21.87
CA TYR A 62 0.22 -30.63 22.78
C TYR A 62 -1.12 -30.41 22.08
N HIS A 63 -1.22 -29.43 21.17
CA HIS A 63 -2.45 -29.16 20.43
C HIS A 63 -2.30 -29.45 18.92
N PRO A 64 -3.18 -30.27 18.32
CA PRO A 64 -3.16 -30.56 16.88
C PRO A 64 -3.26 -29.31 16.01
N GLU A 65 -4.06 -28.32 16.43
CA GLU A 65 -4.22 -27.04 15.75
C GLU A 65 -2.95 -26.16 15.76
N ARG A 66 -1.91 -26.53 16.53
CA ARG A 66 -0.60 -25.86 16.52
C ARG A 66 0.46 -26.61 15.70
N ASP A 67 0.12 -27.76 15.11
CA ASP A 67 1.03 -28.59 14.34
C ASP A 67 1.36 -27.98 12.97
N LEU A 68 2.24 -26.98 12.98
CA LEU A 68 2.68 -26.32 11.76
C LEU A 68 3.45 -27.30 10.87
N VAL A 69 4.21 -28.25 11.42
CA VAL A 69 4.97 -29.23 10.62
C VAL A 69 4.03 -30.08 9.76
N ARG A 70 2.90 -30.54 10.33
CA ARG A 70 1.85 -31.24 9.58
C ARG A 70 1.17 -30.33 8.55
N LEU A 71 0.92 -29.06 8.88
CA LEU A 71 0.38 -28.09 7.92
C LEU A 71 1.31 -27.89 6.71
N LEU A 72 2.61 -27.70 6.95
CA LEU A 72 3.64 -27.65 5.90
C LEU A 72 3.64 -28.91 5.03
N ALA A 73 3.53 -30.09 5.64
CA ALA A 73 3.50 -31.35 4.93
C ALA A 73 2.27 -31.46 4.00
N LEU A 74 1.07 -31.09 4.48
CA LEU A 74 -0.14 -31.08 3.67
C LEU A 74 -0.05 -30.11 2.47
N LEU A 75 0.44 -28.88 2.69
CA LEU A 75 0.61 -27.89 1.62
C LEU A 75 1.59 -28.36 0.55
N THR A 76 2.71 -28.95 0.98
CA THR A 76 3.75 -29.50 0.09
C THR A 76 3.24 -30.72 -0.68
N GLN A 77 2.55 -31.64 -0.01
CA GLN A 77 1.94 -32.84 -0.61
C GLN A 77 0.93 -32.47 -1.70
N HIS A 78 0.12 -31.43 -1.48
CA HIS A 78 -0.90 -30.96 -2.43
C HIS A 78 -0.39 -29.89 -3.41
N GLY A 79 0.93 -29.70 -3.50
CA GLY A 79 1.57 -28.83 -4.50
C GLY A 79 1.20 -27.35 -4.39
N ARG A 80 0.84 -26.86 -3.21
CA ARG A 80 0.33 -25.51 -3.01
C ARG A 80 1.45 -24.47 -2.93
N LYS A 81 1.27 -23.32 -3.58
CA LYS A 81 2.05 -22.13 -3.26
C LYS A 81 1.54 -21.59 -1.92
N PHE A 82 2.44 -21.29 -1.00
CA PHE A 82 2.09 -20.67 0.28
C PHE A 82 3.24 -19.80 0.82
N CYS A 83 2.91 -18.85 1.69
CA CYS A 83 3.90 -18.14 2.51
C CYS A 83 3.39 -17.89 3.93
N TRP A 84 4.32 -17.77 4.86
CA TRP A 84 4.05 -17.37 6.24
C TRP A 84 4.04 -15.85 6.35
N LEU A 85 2.99 -15.29 6.96
CA LEU A 85 2.93 -13.87 7.32
C LEU A 85 3.20 -13.71 8.81
N LEU A 86 4.41 -13.30 9.18
CA LEU A 86 4.81 -13.05 10.57
C LEU A 86 4.42 -11.62 10.98
N PRO A 87 3.50 -11.42 11.94
CA PRO A 87 3.15 -10.07 12.40
C PRO A 87 4.34 -9.39 13.10
N LEU A 88 4.80 -8.26 12.54
CA LEU A 88 5.80 -7.37 13.15
C LEU A 88 5.16 -6.25 13.98
N THR A 89 3.88 -5.97 13.74
CA THR A 89 3.03 -5.03 14.49
C THR A 89 1.77 -5.78 14.98
N PRO A 90 0.88 -5.18 15.79
CA PRO A 90 -0.36 -5.85 16.17
C PRO A 90 -1.21 -6.17 14.94
N ALA A 91 -1.66 -7.42 14.82
CA ALA A 91 -2.51 -7.87 13.72
C ALA A 91 -3.99 -7.80 14.14
N PRO A 92 -4.83 -6.97 13.49
CA PRO A 92 -6.18 -6.64 14.00
C PRO A 92 -7.21 -7.79 13.88
N PHE A 93 -6.92 -8.81 13.08
CA PHE A 93 -7.73 -10.04 12.96
C PHE A 93 -7.29 -11.16 13.93
N LEU A 94 -6.23 -10.93 14.73
CA LEU A 94 -5.79 -11.85 15.77
C LEU A 94 -6.29 -11.36 17.14
N PRO A 95 -6.81 -12.26 18.00
CA PRO A 95 -7.11 -11.90 19.38
C PRO A 95 -5.85 -11.36 20.09
N ASN A 96 -6.05 -10.31 20.88
CA ASN A 96 -4.99 -9.54 21.56
C ASN A 96 -3.97 -8.87 20.61
N GLY A 97 -4.31 -8.67 19.33
CA GLY A 97 -3.37 -8.19 18.30
C GLY A 97 -2.29 -9.23 17.95
N GLY A 98 -2.48 -10.50 18.32
CA GLY A 98 -1.51 -11.57 18.15
C GLY A 98 -0.63 -11.87 19.37
N VAL A 99 -0.63 -11.00 20.39
CA VAL A 99 0.28 -11.10 21.55
C VAL A 99 -0.16 -12.18 22.55
N PRO A 100 0.78 -12.96 23.15
CA PRO A 100 0.46 -13.82 24.29
C PRO A 100 -0.14 -13.05 25.47
N THR A 101 -1.19 -13.60 26.10
CA THR A 101 -1.84 -13.01 27.30
C THR A 101 -0.93 -12.91 28.53
N THR A 102 0.20 -13.60 28.51
CA THR A 102 1.26 -13.56 29.53
C THR A 102 2.27 -12.42 29.31
N ALA A 103 2.33 -11.87 28.09
CA ALA A 103 3.31 -10.87 27.66
C ALA A 103 2.75 -9.43 27.69
N ALA A 104 1.45 -9.23 27.48
CA ALA A 104 0.81 -7.91 27.55
C ALA A 104 -0.54 -7.93 28.28
N ARG A 105 -0.89 -6.81 28.93
CA ARG A 105 -2.13 -6.55 29.68
C ARG A 105 -2.66 -5.11 29.55
N MET A 106 -1.87 -4.17 29.07
CA MET A 106 -2.28 -2.79 28.77
C MET A 106 -2.81 -2.71 27.34
N LEU A 107 -3.98 -2.10 27.16
CA LEU A 107 -4.56 -1.84 25.85
C LEU A 107 -3.82 -0.69 25.15
N SER A 108 -3.57 -0.83 23.85
CA SER A 108 -3.06 0.27 23.03
C SER A 108 -4.09 1.40 22.94
N LEU A 109 -3.61 2.64 22.81
CA LEU A 109 -4.43 3.83 22.59
C LEU A 109 -4.07 4.49 21.25
N SER A 110 -5.09 4.94 20.52
CA SER A 110 -4.91 5.87 19.41
C SER A 110 -4.40 7.24 19.89
N ALA A 111 -3.95 8.09 18.97
CA ALA A 111 -3.50 9.45 19.28
C ALA A 111 -4.59 10.33 19.93
N GLN A 112 -5.87 9.97 19.78
CA GLN A 112 -7.04 10.63 20.37
C GLN A 112 -7.47 9.98 21.70
N GLY A 113 -6.69 9.03 22.23
CA GLY A 113 -6.96 8.36 23.51
C GLY A 113 -8.02 7.25 23.45
N MET A 114 -8.41 6.78 22.26
CA MET A 114 -9.35 5.67 22.12
C MET A 114 -8.62 4.32 22.23
N HIS A 115 -9.21 3.36 22.96
CA HIS A 115 -8.70 1.98 22.95
C HIS A 115 -8.76 1.37 21.56
N LEU A 116 -7.64 0.83 21.08
CA LEU A 116 -7.58 0.12 19.82
C LEU A 116 -8.27 -1.25 19.96
N ALA A 117 -9.29 -1.47 19.14
CA ALA A 117 -10.02 -2.72 19.02
C ALA A 117 -10.64 -2.82 17.63
N CYS A 118 -10.82 -4.04 17.13
CA CYS A 118 -11.32 -4.31 15.78
C CYS A 118 -12.41 -5.38 15.81
N LEU A 119 -13.43 -5.24 14.97
CA LEU A 119 -14.43 -6.29 14.73
C LEU A 119 -13.96 -7.20 13.60
N ASP A 120 -13.97 -8.52 13.81
CA ASP A 120 -13.75 -9.49 12.72
C ASP A 120 -15.03 -9.80 11.93
N GLN A 121 -14.89 -10.66 10.91
CA GLN A 121 -15.99 -11.06 10.03
C GLN A 121 -17.11 -11.84 10.73
N ASP A 122 -16.86 -12.31 11.96
CA ASP A 122 -17.82 -13.03 12.79
C ASP A 122 -18.52 -12.06 13.78
N GLY A 123 -18.17 -10.78 13.76
CA GLY A 123 -18.65 -9.75 14.70
C GLY A 123 -17.96 -9.80 16.07
N THR A 124 -16.85 -10.54 16.20
CA THR A 124 -16.10 -10.65 17.45
C THR A 124 -15.18 -9.44 17.62
N LEU A 125 -15.22 -8.81 18.79
CA LEU A 125 -14.37 -7.67 19.12
C LEU A 125 -13.00 -8.14 19.65
N HIS A 126 -11.97 -8.01 18.83
CA HIS A 126 -10.58 -8.25 19.23
C HIS A 126 -9.98 -6.96 19.79
N LYS A 127 -9.51 -7.02 21.04
CA LYS A 127 -8.78 -5.92 21.69
C LYS A 127 -7.32 -5.93 21.25
N ILE A 128 -6.70 -4.76 21.12
CA ILE A 128 -5.27 -4.64 20.78
C ILE A 128 -4.50 -4.21 22.03
N TYR A 129 -3.43 -4.95 22.33
CA TYR A 129 -2.57 -4.72 23.48
C TYR A 129 -1.24 -4.08 23.05
N SER A 130 -0.63 -3.33 23.96
CA SER A 130 0.58 -2.55 23.68
C SER A 130 1.79 -3.43 23.42
N PHE A 131 2.44 -3.23 22.26
CA PHE A 131 3.72 -3.86 21.93
C PHE A 131 4.90 -3.23 22.72
N TYR A 132 4.68 -2.15 23.46
CA TYR A 132 5.70 -1.46 24.27
C TYR A 132 5.83 -2.01 25.70
N GLU A 133 5.00 -2.99 26.08
CA GLU A 133 5.18 -3.70 27.35
C GLU A 133 6.49 -4.49 27.38
N SER A 134 7.20 -4.42 28.50
CA SER A 134 8.59 -4.89 28.64
C SER A 134 8.80 -6.39 28.38
N LYS A 135 7.73 -7.19 28.40
CA LYS A 135 7.77 -8.62 28.09
C LYS A 135 7.53 -8.95 26.62
N VAL A 136 6.95 -8.06 25.82
CA VAL A 136 6.56 -8.36 24.44
C VAL A 136 7.78 -8.68 23.59
N VAL A 137 8.78 -7.78 23.54
CA VAL A 137 10.00 -7.97 22.72
C VAL A 137 10.79 -9.23 23.13
N PRO A 138 11.09 -9.52 24.42
CA PRO A 138 11.78 -10.76 24.79
C PRO A 138 11.01 -12.05 24.43
N ASN A 139 9.67 -12.05 24.55
CA ASN A 139 8.87 -13.19 24.12
C ASN A 139 8.87 -13.32 22.59
N PHE A 140 8.80 -12.21 21.85
CA PHE A 140 8.86 -12.23 20.39
C PHE A 140 10.20 -12.78 19.90
N ALA A 141 11.33 -12.33 20.46
CA ALA A 141 12.66 -12.86 20.16
C ALA A 141 12.75 -14.38 20.37
N SER A 142 12.26 -14.87 21.52
CA SER A 142 12.20 -16.31 21.82
C SER A 142 11.30 -17.07 20.84
N PHE A 143 10.16 -16.48 20.45
CA PHE A 143 9.24 -17.07 19.47
C PHE A 143 9.88 -17.22 18.09
N VAL A 144 10.45 -16.15 17.53
CA VAL A 144 11.01 -16.18 16.16
C VAL A 144 12.21 -17.13 16.06
N GLN A 145 13.01 -17.25 17.13
CA GLN A 145 14.06 -18.26 17.21
C GLN A 145 13.47 -19.69 17.15
N ALA A 146 12.52 -20.01 18.04
CA ALA A 146 11.91 -21.34 18.09
C ALA A 146 11.14 -21.70 16.79
N PHE A 147 10.54 -20.70 16.14
CA PHE A 147 9.89 -20.84 14.83
C PHE A 147 10.91 -21.13 13.72
N GLY A 148 12.06 -20.42 13.70
CA GLY A 148 13.15 -20.67 12.76
C GLY A 148 13.80 -22.04 12.93
N GLU A 149 13.97 -22.50 14.17
CA GLU A 149 14.43 -23.85 14.49
C GLU A 149 13.45 -24.92 13.96
N MET A 150 12.14 -24.72 14.13
CA MET A 150 11.09 -25.61 13.61
C MET A 150 11.10 -25.66 12.07
N LEU A 151 11.14 -24.51 11.40
CA LEU A 151 11.20 -24.45 9.93
C LEU A 151 12.46 -25.16 9.40
N SER A 152 13.60 -24.97 10.04
CA SER A 152 14.87 -25.63 9.68
C SER A 152 14.81 -27.15 9.78
N GLN A 153 14.10 -27.68 10.79
CA GLN A 153 13.89 -29.13 10.95
C GLN A 153 12.97 -29.72 9.88
N SER A 154 12.02 -28.94 9.35
CA SER A 154 11.05 -29.40 8.35
C SER A 154 11.64 -29.75 6.97
N LYS A 155 12.83 -29.22 6.64
CA LYS A 155 13.49 -29.36 5.32
C LYS A 155 12.66 -28.89 4.11
N THR A 156 11.63 -28.07 4.33
CA THR A 156 10.78 -27.52 3.27
C THR A 156 11.35 -26.22 2.69
N LYS A 157 10.91 -25.85 1.48
CA LYS A 157 11.14 -24.50 0.92
C LYS A 157 10.10 -23.53 1.48
N SER A 158 10.19 -23.24 2.77
CA SER A 158 9.35 -22.25 3.43
C SER A 158 9.77 -20.82 3.08
N ARG A 159 8.78 -19.94 2.89
CA ARG A 159 8.94 -18.51 2.67
C ARG A 159 8.25 -17.76 3.79
N VAL A 160 8.96 -16.85 4.45
CA VAL A 160 8.43 -16.00 5.53
C VAL A 160 8.54 -14.54 5.12
N TRP A 161 7.41 -13.86 5.18
CA TRP A 161 7.30 -12.41 5.03
C TRP A 161 6.93 -11.79 6.37
N GLY A 162 7.63 -10.73 6.75
CA GLY A 162 7.17 -9.82 7.81
C GLY A 162 5.91 -9.08 7.35
N ALA A 163 4.93 -8.95 8.23
CA ALA A 163 3.72 -8.21 7.98
C ALA A 163 3.61 -7.04 8.97
N GLU A 164 3.67 -5.82 8.44
CA GLU A 164 3.24 -4.63 9.17
C GLU A 164 1.78 -4.34 8.84
N PHE A 165 0.98 -4.10 9.88
CA PHE A 165 -0.44 -3.85 9.76
C PHE A 165 -0.77 -2.39 10.08
N ASP A 166 -1.61 -1.81 9.22
CA ASP A 166 -2.06 -0.44 9.33
C ASP A 166 -3.58 -0.34 9.18
N TYR A 167 -4.12 0.81 9.56
CA TYR A 167 -5.49 1.23 9.28
C TYR A 167 -5.49 2.62 8.65
N LEU A 168 -6.62 3.02 8.07
CA LEU A 168 -6.83 4.38 7.58
C LEU A 168 -7.62 5.20 8.60
N GLU A 169 -7.16 6.42 8.85
CA GLU A 169 -7.83 7.41 9.67
C GLU A 169 -7.67 8.79 9.04
N ASN A 170 -8.79 9.40 8.66
CA ASN A 170 -8.84 10.72 7.99
C ASN A 170 -7.89 10.83 6.78
N GLU A 171 -7.97 9.86 5.86
CA GLU A 171 -7.13 9.79 4.64
C GLU A 171 -5.60 9.66 4.93
N THR A 172 -5.22 9.30 6.16
CA THR A 172 -3.84 9.00 6.54
C THR A 172 -3.69 7.57 7.02
N ILE A 173 -2.59 6.92 6.64
CA ILE A 173 -2.28 5.56 7.06
C ILE A 173 -1.62 5.60 8.44
N VAL A 174 -2.18 4.87 9.38
CA VAL A 174 -1.75 4.80 10.77
C VAL A 174 -1.40 3.34 11.09
N SER A 175 -0.15 3.11 11.51
CA SER A 175 0.29 1.77 11.88
C SER A 175 -0.35 1.33 13.19
N PHE A 176 -0.73 0.05 13.31
CA PHE A 176 -1.20 -0.50 14.59
C PHE A 176 -0.12 -0.49 15.68
N LEU A 177 1.16 -0.30 15.33
CA LEU A 177 2.24 -0.07 16.28
C LEU A 177 2.21 1.34 16.91
N ASN A 178 1.43 2.27 16.37
CA ASN A 178 1.26 3.59 16.96
C ASN A 178 0.42 3.46 18.24
N ASP A 179 0.99 3.88 19.36
CA ASP A 179 0.40 3.73 20.68
C ASP A 179 0.62 5.00 21.51
N SER A 180 -0.40 5.41 22.26
CA SER A 180 -0.37 6.49 23.26
C SER A 180 -0.70 5.98 24.67
N SER A 181 -0.62 4.67 24.89
CA SER A 181 -0.88 4.03 26.19
C SER A 181 0.20 4.33 27.24
N VAL A 182 -0.13 4.01 28.49
CA VAL A 182 0.82 4.08 29.61
C VAL A 182 2.06 3.20 29.38
N ALA A 183 1.93 2.07 28.66
CA ALA A 183 3.07 1.22 28.33
C ALA A 183 4.03 1.93 27.35
N PHE A 184 3.49 2.62 26.34
CA PHE A 184 4.27 3.47 25.43
C PHE A 184 5.01 4.57 26.18
N GLU A 185 4.31 5.39 26.98
CA GLU A 185 4.94 6.52 27.69
C GLU A 185 5.99 6.06 28.73
N GLN A 186 5.79 4.91 29.38
CA GLN A 186 6.81 4.30 30.23
C GLN A 186 8.01 3.78 29.44
N GLY A 187 7.79 3.23 28.24
CA GLY A 187 8.84 2.83 27.30
C GLY A 187 9.66 4.03 26.82
N PHE A 188 8.97 5.07 26.37
CA PHE A 188 9.53 6.33 25.92
C PHE A 188 10.35 7.03 27.03
N SER A 189 9.84 7.05 28.26
CA SER A 189 10.57 7.56 29.42
C SER A 189 11.90 6.83 29.70
N ARG A 190 11.98 5.52 29.40
CA ARG A 190 13.24 4.75 29.48
C ARG A 190 14.16 5.03 28.30
N TYR A 191 13.60 5.19 27.11
CA TYR A 191 14.33 5.57 25.90
C TYR A 191 15.04 6.93 26.06
N LEU A 192 14.31 7.95 26.53
CA LEU A 192 14.85 9.28 26.79
C LEU A 192 16.04 9.22 27.76
N LYS A 193 15.89 8.55 28.91
CA LYS A 193 16.97 8.39 29.91
C LYS A 193 18.21 7.66 29.38
N LYS A 194 18.07 6.81 28.36
CA LYS A 194 19.17 6.05 27.77
C LYS A 194 19.92 6.87 26.71
N ASN A 195 19.18 7.53 25.81
CA ASN A 195 19.76 8.18 24.62
C ASN A 195 20.02 9.68 24.82
N PHE A 196 19.39 10.30 25.82
CA PHE A 196 19.52 11.71 26.18
C PHE A 196 19.76 11.83 27.71
N PRO A 197 20.88 11.30 28.23
CA PRO A 197 21.14 11.24 29.67
C PRO A 197 21.24 12.62 30.33
N ASP A 198 21.73 13.63 29.59
CA ASP A 198 21.85 15.02 30.03
C ASP A 198 20.53 15.81 29.89
N GLY A 199 19.45 15.15 29.44
CA GLY A 199 18.16 15.75 29.14
C GLY A 199 17.95 16.07 27.66
N VAL A 200 16.74 16.52 27.33
CA VAL A 200 16.37 16.98 25.98
C VAL A 200 15.93 18.43 26.09
N GLU A 201 16.62 19.33 25.38
CA GLU A 201 16.13 20.69 25.16
C GLU A 201 15.02 20.66 24.10
N LEU A 202 13.77 20.67 24.57
CA LEU A 202 12.58 20.80 23.73
C LEU A 202 12.29 22.30 23.54
N ASN A 203 12.52 22.82 22.34
CA ASN A 203 12.22 24.21 22.02
C ASN A 203 10.73 24.39 21.68
N GLN A 204 10.10 23.36 21.12
CA GLN A 204 8.68 23.32 20.76
C GLN A 204 8.07 21.93 20.98
N ALA A 205 6.74 21.85 21.13
CA ALA A 205 6.02 20.56 21.24
C ALA A 205 6.23 19.63 20.03
N TYR A 206 6.58 20.19 18.87
CA TYR A 206 6.96 19.44 17.68
C TYR A 206 8.24 18.59 17.88
N ASP A 207 9.16 19.06 18.71
CA ASP A 207 10.42 18.34 19.00
C ASP A 207 10.14 17.03 19.76
N GLU A 208 9.19 17.05 20.71
CA GLU A 208 8.77 15.84 21.43
C GLU A 208 8.13 14.82 20.47
N GLN A 209 7.24 15.28 19.58
CA GLN A 209 6.61 14.42 18.58
C GLN A 209 7.64 13.78 17.66
N LYS A 210 8.66 14.52 17.23
CA LYS A 210 9.76 14.00 16.41
C LYS A 210 10.55 12.90 17.14
N ILE A 211 10.82 13.06 18.44
CA ILE A 211 11.55 12.05 19.24
C ILE A 211 10.66 10.84 19.54
N LYS A 212 9.34 11.03 19.75
CA LYS A 212 8.37 9.93 19.84
C LYS A 212 8.31 9.10 18.54
N LEU A 213 8.29 9.75 17.38
CA LEU A 213 8.36 9.06 16.07
C LEU A 213 9.68 8.30 15.89
N SER A 214 10.81 8.87 16.34
CA SER A 214 12.11 8.17 16.34
C SER A 214 12.07 6.92 17.22
N TYR A 215 11.53 7.02 18.45
CA TYR A 215 11.38 5.87 19.34
C TYR A 215 10.48 4.77 18.75
N GLN A 216 9.35 5.15 18.12
CA GLN A 216 8.47 4.20 17.43
C GLN A 216 9.20 3.50 16.26
N SER A 217 10.04 4.23 15.52
CA SER A 217 10.88 3.68 14.45
C SER A 217 11.93 2.70 14.98
N ASP A 218 12.62 3.05 16.08
CA ASP A 218 13.61 2.16 16.71
C ASP A 218 12.98 0.86 17.23
N VAL A 219 11.76 0.93 17.78
CA VAL A 219 11.00 -0.26 18.20
C VAL A 219 10.55 -1.11 17.01
N ARG A 220 10.03 -0.49 15.92
CA ARG A 220 9.72 -1.20 14.67
C ARG A 220 10.94 -1.95 14.12
N ASN A 221 12.07 -1.24 14.02
CA ASN A 221 13.33 -1.78 13.52
C ASN A 221 13.84 -2.95 14.38
N LEU A 222 13.59 -2.94 15.70
CA LEU A 222 13.94 -4.04 16.60
C LEU A 222 13.10 -5.31 16.35
N PHE A 223 11.78 -5.18 16.13
CA PHE A 223 10.96 -6.34 15.73
C PHE A 223 11.40 -6.88 14.35
N HIS A 224 11.71 -5.99 13.41
CA HIS A 224 12.18 -6.36 12.08
C HIS A 224 13.53 -7.10 12.13
N SER A 225 14.55 -6.57 12.82
CA SER A 225 15.87 -7.22 12.89
C SER A 225 15.83 -8.56 13.61
N LEU A 226 15.11 -8.66 14.74
CA LEU A 226 14.94 -9.93 15.45
C LEU A 226 14.32 -11.03 14.57
N ALA A 227 13.32 -10.67 13.77
CA ALA A 227 12.70 -11.61 12.82
C ALA A 227 13.65 -11.95 11.66
N GLN A 228 14.25 -10.94 11.03
CA GLN A 228 15.18 -11.11 9.91
C GLN A 228 16.39 -11.96 10.28
N ASP A 229 17.03 -11.71 11.43
CA ASP A 229 18.20 -12.45 11.89
C ASP A 229 17.85 -13.91 12.23
N SER A 230 16.74 -14.12 12.95
CA SER A 230 16.32 -15.46 13.39
C SER A 230 15.76 -16.34 12.26
N LEU A 231 15.28 -15.72 11.19
CA LEU A 231 14.62 -16.39 10.06
C LEU A 231 15.36 -16.20 8.73
N ALA A 232 16.61 -15.71 8.75
CA ALA A 232 17.38 -15.33 7.56
C ALA A 232 17.37 -16.36 6.40
N PRO A 233 17.40 -17.70 6.61
CA PRO A 233 17.31 -18.68 5.52
C PRO A 233 15.94 -18.73 4.81
N PHE A 234 14.90 -18.16 5.39
CA PHE A 234 13.51 -18.18 4.93
C PHE A 234 12.91 -16.79 4.70
N TRP A 235 13.65 -15.73 5.03
CA TRP A 235 13.16 -14.35 5.05
C TRP A 235 13.15 -13.75 3.64
N GLU A 236 11.96 -13.39 3.15
CA GLU A 236 11.77 -12.82 1.81
C GLU A 236 11.61 -11.28 1.85
N GLY A 237 11.26 -10.69 3.00
CA GLY A 237 11.11 -9.24 3.18
C GLY A 237 9.95 -8.85 4.09
N VAL A 238 9.54 -7.58 4.02
CA VAL A 238 8.40 -7.02 4.78
C VAL A 238 7.34 -6.51 3.81
N GLN A 239 6.06 -6.69 4.17
CA GLN A 239 4.90 -6.16 3.45
C GLN A 239 4.06 -5.32 4.41
N ALA A 240 3.71 -4.09 3.99
CA ALA A 240 2.78 -3.23 4.71
C ALA A 240 1.35 -3.46 4.20
N ILE A 241 0.43 -3.77 5.12
CA ILE A 241 -0.92 -4.26 4.84
C ILE A 241 -1.96 -3.39 5.55
N THR A 242 -2.67 -2.57 4.79
CA THR A 242 -3.80 -1.78 5.30
C THR A 242 -5.04 -2.66 5.46
N ILE A 243 -5.58 -2.78 6.67
CA ILE A 243 -6.76 -3.59 6.94
C ILE A 243 -8.02 -2.74 6.88
N LEU A 244 -8.90 -3.00 5.91
CA LEU A 244 -10.12 -2.22 5.71
C LEU A 244 -11.15 -2.49 6.82
N GLY A 245 -11.78 -1.43 7.34
CA GLY A 245 -12.76 -1.53 8.42
C GLY A 245 -12.18 -1.79 9.81
N SER A 246 -10.90 -1.47 10.02
CA SER A 246 -10.15 -1.77 11.26
C SER A 246 -9.84 -0.56 12.14
N GLY A 247 -9.96 0.67 11.63
CA GLY A 247 -9.65 1.88 12.38
C GLY A 247 -10.62 2.14 13.55
N PRO A 248 -10.26 2.97 14.55
CA PRO A 248 -11.10 3.17 15.75
C PRO A 248 -12.51 3.68 15.43
N LYS A 249 -12.62 4.60 14.47
CA LYS A 249 -13.90 5.11 13.95
C LYS A 249 -14.69 4.01 13.22
N ASP A 250 -14.01 3.18 12.42
CA ASP A 250 -14.62 2.09 11.66
C ASP A 250 -15.20 1.02 12.58
N THR A 251 -14.47 0.62 13.62
CA THR A 251 -14.97 -0.32 14.63
C THR A 251 -16.28 0.17 15.25
N ILE A 252 -16.43 1.48 15.48
CA ILE A 252 -17.70 2.07 15.93
C ILE A 252 -18.75 2.07 14.81
N GLU A 253 -18.45 2.58 13.61
CA GLU A 253 -19.40 2.62 12.48
C GLU A 253 -19.95 1.22 12.14
N ARG A 254 -19.10 0.19 12.20
CA ARG A 254 -19.43 -1.22 11.93
C ARG A 254 -20.21 -1.90 13.07
N ALA A 255 -20.06 -1.44 14.31
CA ALA A 255 -20.84 -1.91 15.45
C ALA A 255 -22.30 -1.40 15.43
N LEU A 256 -22.57 -0.30 14.71
CA LEU A 256 -23.92 0.25 14.57
C LEU A 256 -24.75 -0.56 13.57
N SER A 257 -26.07 -0.59 13.77
CA SER A 257 -27.02 -1.32 12.90
C SER A 257 -27.03 -0.84 11.45
N ALA A 258 -26.68 0.43 11.21
CA ALA A 258 -26.49 1.00 9.87
C ALA A 258 -25.22 0.47 9.17
N GLY A 259 -24.18 0.12 9.93
CA GLY A 259 -22.86 -0.23 9.43
C GLY A 259 -22.10 0.95 8.81
N LYS A 260 -20.86 0.68 8.36
CA LYS A 260 -20.05 1.61 7.57
C LYS A 260 -20.56 1.68 6.12
N SER A 261 -20.58 2.87 5.53
CA SER A 261 -21.11 3.09 4.18
C SER A 261 -20.19 2.48 3.10
N GLN A 262 -20.78 2.04 1.97
CA GLN A 262 -20.00 1.57 0.82
C GLN A 262 -19.06 2.67 0.29
N THR A 263 -19.51 3.92 0.22
CA THR A 263 -18.67 5.06 -0.17
C THR A 263 -17.44 5.21 0.71
N HIS A 264 -17.53 5.00 2.03
CA HIS A 264 -16.34 5.05 2.90
C HIS A 264 -15.38 3.90 2.60
N PHE A 265 -15.86 2.67 2.41
CA PHE A 265 -14.98 1.55 2.02
C PHE A 265 -14.28 1.79 0.67
N PHE A 266 -14.94 2.45 -0.28
CA PHE A 266 -14.32 2.86 -1.55
C PHE A 266 -13.24 3.94 -1.34
N LYS A 267 -13.46 4.93 -0.45
CA LYS A 267 -12.42 5.91 -0.09
C LYS A 267 -11.19 5.21 0.48
N ASP A 268 -11.37 4.33 1.45
CA ASP A 268 -10.27 3.63 2.09
C ASP A 268 -9.48 2.74 1.11
N LEU A 269 -10.19 1.99 0.27
CA LEU A 269 -9.62 1.13 -0.75
C LEU A 269 -8.74 1.91 -1.73
N PHE A 270 -9.22 3.06 -2.19
CA PHE A 270 -8.55 3.87 -3.20
C PHE A 270 -7.40 4.70 -2.60
N GLU A 271 -7.50 5.16 -1.35
CA GLU A 271 -6.39 5.81 -0.65
C GLU A 271 -5.27 4.80 -0.31
N SER A 272 -5.63 3.54 0.01
CA SER A 272 -4.65 2.45 0.18
C SER A 272 -3.87 2.19 -1.10
N TYR A 273 -4.57 2.14 -2.24
CA TYR A 273 -3.98 1.96 -3.57
C TYR A 273 -3.07 3.13 -3.98
N VAL A 274 -3.51 4.37 -3.76
CA VAL A 274 -2.67 5.57 -3.96
C VAL A 274 -1.44 5.53 -3.06
N SER A 275 -1.57 5.12 -1.81
CA SER A 275 -0.44 4.97 -0.89
C SER A 275 0.45 3.74 -1.16
N HIS A 276 0.26 3.08 -2.31
CA HIS A 276 0.99 1.93 -2.82
C HIS A 276 0.97 0.67 -1.93
N ARG A 277 0.20 0.65 -0.83
CA ARG A 277 0.16 -0.46 0.13
C ARG A 277 -0.69 -1.61 -0.39
N TRP A 278 -0.35 -2.83 0.04
CA TRP A 278 -1.32 -3.93 -0.04
C TRP A 278 -2.42 -3.68 0.99
N PHE A 279 -3.60 -4.26 0.78
CA PHE A 279 -4.71 -4.14 1.70
C PHE A 279 -5.49 -5.46 1.77
N SER A 280 -6.16 -5.68 2.91
CA SER A 280 -6.99 -6.86 3.13
C SER A 280 -8.37 -6.49 3.65
N THR A 281 -9.35 -7.31 3.28
CA THR A 281 -10.74 -7.25 3.74
C THR A 281 -11.09 -8.39 4.70
N CYS A 282 -10.08 -9.05 5.31
CA CYS A 282 -10.27 -10.20 6.21
C CYS A 282 -11.20 -9.92 7.42
N LEU A 283 -11.33 -8.66 7.84
CA LEU A 283 -12.27 -8.26 8.90
C LEU A 283 -13.72 -8.04 8.42
N LEU A 284 -13.95 -7.81 7.12
CA LEU A 284 -15.27 -7.41 6.63
C LEU A 284 -16.17 -8.62 6.41
N THR A 285 -17.41 -8.50 6.87
CA THR A 285 -18.47 -9.49 6.67
C THR A 285 -18.88 -9.61 5.19
N THR A 286 -19.53 -10.72 4.83
CA THR A 286 -20.13 -10.88 3.48
C THR A 286 -21.13 -9.77 3.14
N LYS A 287 -21.83 -9.24 4.15
CA LYS A 287 -22.79 -8.13 4.02
C LYS A 287 -22.09 -6.79 3.73
N GLU A 288 -20.89 -6.58 4.24
CA GLU A 288 -20.09 -5.37 3.97
C GLU A 288 -19.37 -5.43 2.62
N LYS A 289 -18.91 -6.63 2.21
CA LYS A 289 -18.24 -6.87 0.93
C LYS A 289 -19.18 -6.82 -0.29
N LYS A 290 -20.51 -6.75 -0.12
CA LYS A 290 -21.50 -6.99 -1.18
C LYS A 290 -21.49 -5.98 -2.34
N ASP A 291 -22.36 -6.25 -3.31
CA ASP A 291 -22.72 -5.35 -4.42
C ASP A 291 -21.50 -4.84 -5.24
N LEU A 292 -21.16 -3.56 -5.10
CA LEU A 292 -20.17 -2.89 -5.93
C LEU A 292 -18.74 -3.14 -5.45
N LEU A 293 -18.54 -3.28 -4.14
CA LEU A 293 -17.20 -3.44 -3.55
C LEU A 293 -16.57 -4.76 -4.00
N ARG A 294 -17.24 -5.91 -3.84
CA ARG A 294 -16.76 -7.21 -4.36
C ARG A 294 -16.43 -7.19 -5.85
N ARG A 295 -17.17 -6.43 -6.66
CA ARG A 295 -16.88 -6.28 -8.10
C ARG A 295 -15.57 -5.54 -8.33
N CYS A 296 -15.42 -4.35 -7.74
CA CYS A 296 -14.18 -3.59 -7.80
C CYS A 296 -12.96 -4.40 -7.30
N LEU A 297 -13.13 -5.09 -6.17
CA LEU A 297 -12.11 -5.95 -5.57
C LEU A 297 -11.66 -7.09 -6.50
N ASN A 298 -12.61 -7.80 -7.12
CA ASN A 298 -12.32 -8.87 -8.07
C ASN A 298 -11.73 -8.35 -9.40
N GLU A 299 -12.16 -7.17 -9.85
CA GLU A 299 -11.80 -6.63 -11.17
C GLU A 299 -10.41 -5.98 -11.20
N HIS A 300 -9.91 -5.49 -10.06
CA HIS A 300 -8.66 -4.74 -9.98
C HIS A 300 -7.56 -5.40 -9.16
N PHE A 301 -7.92 -6.19 -8.15
CA PHE A 301 -7.00 -6.65 -7.12
C PHE A 301 -7.02 -8.18 -7.01
N ALA A 302 -6.98 -8.82 -8.19
CA ALA A 302 -6.94 -10.26 -8.37
C ALA A 302 -5.53 -10.82 -8.08
N SER A 303 -5.45 -12.14 -8.01
CA SER A 303 -4.29 -12.89 -7.50
C SER A 303 -2.99 -12.65 -8.29
N GLU A 304 -3.06 -12.25 -9.56
CA GLU A 304 -1.91 -11.86 -10.38
C GLU A 304 -1.12 -10.68 -9.81
N GLU A 305 -1.80 -9.62 -9.32
CA GLU A 305 -1.11 -8.48 -8.70
C GLU A 305 -0.40 -8.90 -7.41
N ILE A 306 -1.05 -9.78 -6.65
CA ILE A 306 -0.55 -10.33 -5.40
C ILE A 306 0.70 -11.20 -5.66
N GLU A 307 0.67 -12.07 -6.68
CA GLU A 307 1.83 -12.88 -7.04
C GLU A 307 3.05 -12.07 -7.51
N HIS A 308 2.83 -10.93 -8.17
CA HIS A 308 3.91 -10.00 -8.50
C HIS A 308 4.49 -9.32 -7.25
N ARG A 309 3.64 -8.85 -6.32
CA ARG A 309 4.08 -8.21 -5.06
C ARG A 309 4.89 -9.16 -4.17
N PHE A 310 4.50 -10.44 -4.10
CA PHE A 310 5.17 -11.47 -3.31
C PHE A 310 6.29 -12.23 -4.04
N HIS A 311 6.73 -11.76 -5.22
CA HIS A 311 7.83 -12.33 -6.00
C HIS A 311 7.65 -13.82 -6.39
N TYR A 312 6.40 -14.24 -6.63
CA TYR A 312 6.09 -15.54 -7.25
C TYR A 312 6.00 -15.46 -8.78
N LEU A 313 5.68 -14.27 -9.32
CA LEU A 313 5.76 -13.97 -10.75
C LEU A 313 6.84 -12.91 -11.02
N THR A 314 7.83 -13.29 -11.83
CA THR A 314 8.77 -12.34 -12.41
C THR A 314 8.00 -11.34 -13.28
N ALA A 315 8.18 -10.05 -13.03
CA ALA A 315 7.52 -9.03 -13.86
C ALA A 315 8.15 -9.03 -15.26
N SER A 316 7.31 -9.11 -16.30
CA SER A 316 7.72 -8.70 -17.64
C SER A 316 7.76 -7.18 -17.69
N SER A 317 8.88 -6.62 -18.13
CA SER A 317 9.03 -5.19 -18.45
C SER A 317 8.18 -4.76 -19.64
N GLU A 318 7.90 -5.70 -20.55
CA GLU A 318 6.90 -5.54 -21.61
C GLU A 318 5.47 -5.62 -21.05
N ILE A 319 4.59 -4.76 -21.60
CA ILE A 319 3.17 -4.80 -21.29
C ILE A 319 2.59 -6.10 -21.86
N GLY A 320 1.94 -6.91 -21.02
CA GLY A 320 1.29 -8.14 -21.46
C GLY A 320 -0.05 -7.90 -22.17
N PRO A 321 -0.69 -8.95 -22.72
CA PRO A 321 -2.06 -8.87 -23.22
C PRO A 321 -3.09 -8.60 -22.11
N ASP A 322 -2.74 -8.88 -20.85
CA ASP A 322 -3.61 -8.74 -19.69
C ASP A 322 -3.56 -7.32 -19.09
N PHE A 323 -4.70 -6.86 -18.57
CA PHE A 323 -4.85 -5.50 -18.03
C PHE A 323 -4.23 -5.36 -16.63
N ARG A 324 -3.09 -4.66 -16.54
CA ARG A 324 -2.40 -4.33 -15.28
C ARG A 324 -2.80 -2.93 -14.77
N PRO A 325 -2.72 -2.65 -13.44
CA PRO A 325 -2.95 -1.32 -12.89
C PRO A 325 -2.08 -0.24 -13.55
N TYR A 326 -2.66 0.93 -13.85
CA TYR A 326 -1.98 2.02 -14.54
C TYR A 326 -1.85 3.27 -13.67
N ALA A 327 -0.61 3.69 -13.43
CA ALA A 327 -0.25 4.94 -12.79
C ALA A 327 0.80 5.68 -13.62
N LEU A 328 0.70 7.00 -13.64
CA LEU A 328 1.50 7.96 -14.40
C LEU A 328 2.55 8.70 -13.56
N ILE A 329 2.36 8.71 -12.25
CA ILE A 329 3.08 9.59 -11.32
C ILE A 329 3.52 8.76 -10.13
N ASP A 330 4.79 8.87 -9.74
CA ASP A 330 5.28 8.40 -8.43
C ASP A 330 5.72 9.63 -7.63
N VAL A 331 5.29 9.76 -6.38
CA VAL A 331 5.64 10.88 -5.48
C VAL A 331 6.36 10.35 -4.25
N PHE A 332 7.57 10.81 -4.01
CA PHE A 332 8.42 10.43 -2.88
C PHE A 332 8.29 11.49 -1.79
N ASP A 333 7.35 11.27 -0.87
CA ASP A 333 7.08 12.20 0.22
C ASP A 333 7.55 11.59 1.56
N HIS A 334 8.86 11.64 1.76
CA HIS A 334 9.51 11.07 2.94
C HIS A 334 9.21 11.86 4.21
N HIS A 335 8.67 11.18 5.22
CA HIS A 335 8.48 11.64 6.60
C HIS A 335 7.62 12.90 6.86
N LEU A 336 7.25 13.69 5.83
CA LEU A 336 6.51 14.95 5.96
C LEU A 336 5.47 15.13 4.84
N PRO A 337 4.29 14.44 4.88
CA PRO A 337 3.29 14.36 3.81
C PRO A 337 2.57 15.67 3.41
N LYS A 338 3.16 16.82 3.76
CA LYS A 338 2.66 18.18 3.56
C LYS A 338 3.55 19.03 2.65
N VAL A 339 4.70 18.56 2.17
CA VAL A 339 5.55 19.35 1.26
C VAL A 339 4.84 19.52 -0.09
N PHE A 340 4.40 18.40 -0.69
CA PHE A 340 3.65 18.41 -1.94
C PHE A 340 2.20 18.90 -1.79
N GLU A 341 1.66 18.90 -0.58
CA GLU A 341 0.40 19.58 -0.28
C GLU A 341 0.58 21.11 -0.32
N LYS A 342 1.61 21.65 0.37
CA LYS A 342 1.91 23.09 0.45
C LYS A 342 2.32 23.69 -0.90
N ASN A 343 3.09 23.00 -1.72
CA ASN A 343 3.48 23.47 -3.05
C ASN A 343 2.38 23.26 -4.12
N GLY A 344 1.26 22.63 -3.76
CA GLY A 344 0.07 22.47 -4.60
C GLY A 344 0.09 21.26 -5.55
N LEU A 345 1.12 20.41 -5.52
CA LEU A 345 1.17 19.21 -6.35
C LEU A 345 0.07 18.22 -5.95
N LYS A 346 -0.07 17.88 -4.66
CA LYS A 346 -1.05 16.88 -4.19
C LYS A 346 -2.50 17.28 -4.56
N PRO A 347 -2.96 18.52 -4.32
CA PRO A 347 -4.25 18.98 -4.84
C PRO A 347 -4.37 18.87 -6.36
N PHE A 348 -3.35 19.32 -7.11
CA PHE A 348 -3.40 19.30 -8.58
C PHE A 348 -3.54 17.88 -9.15
N ILE A 349 -2.80 16.90 -8.62
CA ILE A 349 -2.91 15.50 -9.07
C ILE A 349 -4.20 14.83 -8.58
N ASN A 350 -4.73 15.23 -7.42
CA ASN A 350 -6.05 14.80 -6.93
C ASN A 350 -7.22 15.32 -7.78
N ASP A 351 -7.05 16.46 -8.46
CA ASP A 351 -8.09 17.00 -9.35
C ASP A 351 -7.96 16.47 -10.79
N ASN A 352 -6.74 16.36 -11.32
CA ASN A 352 -6.49 16.07 -12.75
C ASN A 352 -6.11 14.60 -13.04
N PHE A 353 -5.59 13.87 -12.05
CA PHE A 353 -5.00 12.53 -12.19
C PHE A 353 -5.48 11.59 -11.08
N ARG A 354 -6.78 11.66 -10.74
CA ARG A 354 -7.42 10.88 -9.67
C ARG A 354 -7.01 9.41 -9.69
N TRP A 355 -6.36 8.98 -8.61
CA TRP A 355 -5.87 7.61 -8.41
C TRP A 355 -4.96 7.08 -9.54
N MET A 356 -4.30 7.96 -10.28
CA MET A 356 -3.27 7.63 -11.28
C MET A 356 -1.85 7.88 -10.78
N PHE A 357 -1.68 8.00 -9.47
CA PHE A 357 -0.40 8.28 -8.84
C PHE A 357 -0.19 7.36 -7.64
N HIS A 358 1.08 7.12 -7.31
CA HIS A 358 1.48 6.43 -6.09
C HIS A 358 2.29 7.34 -5.18
N LEU A 359 1.96 7.33 -3.89
CA LEU A 359 2.74 7.93 -2.82
C LEU A 359 3.67 6.86 -2.25
N HIS A 360 4.97 7.14 -2.25
CA HIS A 360 6.02 6.24 -1.76
C HIS A 360 6.65 6.85 -0.51
N GLY A 361 6.60 6.12 0.60
CA GLY A 361 7.25 6.52 1.86
C GLY A 361 8.73 6.12 1.95
N GLN A 362 9.15 5.16 1.12
CA GLN A 362 10.53 4.74 0.90
C GLN A 362 10.74 4.41 -0.59
N LEU A 363 11.98 4.48 -1.06
CA LEU A 363 12.34 4.10 -2.43
C LEU A 363 12.98 2.72 -2.43
N ASP A 364 12.14 1.70 -2.56
CA ASP A 364 12.58 0.32 -2.70
C ASP A 364 13.20 0.13 -4.09
N PHE A 365 14.53 0.05 -4.16
CA PHE A 365 15.29 -0.07 -5.40
C PHE A 365 15.19 -1.50 -5.99
N THR A 366 13.99 -2.03 -6.18
CA THR A 366 13.78 -3.35 -6.77
C THR A 366 14.09 -3.31 -8.28
N PRO A 367 14.48 -4.44 -8.90
CA PRO A 367 14.71 -4.51 -10.35
C PRO A 367 13.52 -4.07 -11.21
N GLN A 368 12.30 -4.04 -10.65
CA GLN A 368 11.08 -3.60 -11.34
C GLN A 368 11.11 -2.10 -11.68
N TRP A 369 11.89 -1.29 -10.94
CA TRP A 369 12.11 0.14 -11.19
C TRP A 369 13.14 0.41 -12.29
N ILE A 370 13.97 -0.59 -12.56
CA ILE A 370 15.12 -0.53 -13.48
C ILE A 370 14.63 -0.78 -14.91
N ASP A 371 13.66 -1.68 -15.05
CA ASP A 371 13.18 -2.21 -16.34
C ASP A 371 11.77 -1.68 -16.70
N SER A 372 11.28 -0.66 -15.99
CA SER A 372 9.97 -0.06 -16.27
C SER A 372 10.01 0.83 -17.51
N SER A 373 9.68 0.24 -18.66
CA SER A 373 9.37 0.90 -19.95
C SER A 373 8.26 1.98 -19.86
N TYR A 374 7.54 2.04 -18.73
CA TYR A 374 6.46 2.97 -18.46
C TYR A 374 6.99 4.39 -18.16
N HIS A 375 6.53 5.38 -18.93
CA HIS A 375 6.89 6.80 -18.79
C HIS A 375 6.31 7.50 -17.54
N ARG A 376 6.47 6.91 -16.35
CA ARG A 376 6.09 7.56 -15.09
C ARG A 376 6.99 8.76 -14.82
N VAL A 377 6.41 9.82 -14.28
CA VAL A 377 7.19 10.96 -13.76
C VAL A 377 7.35 10.81 -12.25
N LYS A 378 8.59 10.90 -11.79
CA LYS A 378 8.97 10.67 -10.39
C LYS A 378 9.26 12.02 -9.70
N PHE A 379 8.49 12.35 -8.66
CA PHE A 379 8.55 13.63 -7.95
C PHE A 379 9.23 13.47 -6.59
N PHE A 380 10.32 14.20 -6.38
CA PHE A 380 11.13 14.18 -5.16
C PHE A 380 11.20 15.58 -4.53
N HIS A 381 11.44 15.65 -3.22
CA HIS A 381 11.76 16.89 -2.51
C HIS A 381 13.04 16.71 -1.69
N ALA A 382 13.79 17.80 -1.53
CA ALA A 382 15.06 17.78 -0.79
C ALA A 382 14.90 17.89 0.74
N GLU A 383 13.73 18.33 1.23
CA GLU A 383 13.48 18.60 2.65
C GLU A 383 13.44 17.30 3.47
N GLY A 384 14.57 16.94 4.09
CA GLY A 384 14.72 15.68 4.85
C GLY A 384 15.25 14.50 4.03
N MET A 385 15.69 14.72 2.79
CA MET A 385 16.36 13.72 1.96
C MET A 385 17.76 13.38 2.50
N ASP A 386 18.11 12.10 2.53
CA ASP A 386 19.44 11.62 2.91
C ASP A 386 20.37 11.38 1.69
N ARG A 387 21.63 11.04 1.95
CA ARG A 387 22.62 10.74 0.89
C ARG A 387 22.24 9.52 0.05
N THR A 388 21.55 8.55 0.65
CA THR A 388 21.19 7.27 0.02
C THR A 388 20.13 7.49 -1.03
N LEU A 389 19.02 8.12 -0.63
CA LEU A 389 17.89 8.48 -1.50
C LEU A 389 18.31 9.45 -2.60
N PHE A 390 19.16 10.43 -2.28
CA PHE A 390 19.68 11.36 -3.29
C PHE A 390 20.51 10.64 -4.37
N ALA A 391 21.41 9.73 -3.97
CA ALA A 391 22.19 8.93 -4.92
C ALA A 391 21.30 7.98 -5.74
N GLN A 392 20.27 7.40 -5.13
CA GLN A 392 19.26 6.58 -5.80
C GLN A 392 18.46 7.39 -6.84
N MET A 393 18.03 8.61 -6.52
CA MET A 393 17.35 9.52 -7.45
C MET A 393 18.23 9.82 -8.67
N LEU A 394 19.49 10.21 -8.46
CA LEU A 394 20.43 10.47 -9.58
C LEU A 394 20.66 9.22 -10.44
N LYS A 395 20.76 8.04 -9.81
CA LYS A 395 20.86 6.76 -10.54
C LYS A 395 19.64 6.52 -11.44
N LEU A 396 18.42 6.79 -10.96
CA LEU A 396 17.21 6.67 -11.79
C LEU A 396 17.26 7.62 -13.00
N PHE A 397 17.71 8.87 -12.84
CA PHE A 397 17.89 9.79 -13.96
C PHE A 397 18.91 9.29 -14.99
N MET A 398 20.06 8.78 -14.54
CA MET A 398 21.06 8.15 -15.42
C MET A 398 20.52 6.94 -16.20
N MET A 399 19.45 6.31 -15.69
CA MET A 399 18.78 5.15 -16.29
C MET A 399 17.57 5.54 -17.16
N GLY A 400 17.50 6.79 -17.64
CA GLY A 400 16.47 7.22 -18.58
C GLY A 400 15.17 7.72 -17.95
N GLN A 401 15.06 7.79 -16.63
CA GLN A 401 13.81 8.16 -15.95
C GLN A 401 13.53 9.67 -16.00
N ARG A 402 12.24 10.03 -15.92
CA ARG A 402 11.76 11.43 -15.84
C ARG A 402 11.60 11.83 -14.38
N ILE A 403 12.43 12.76 -13.92
CA ILE A 403 12.51 13.20 -12.53
C ILE A 403 12.17 14.68 -12.41
N VAL A 404 11.35 15.02 -11.42
CA VAL A 404 11.05 16.39 -10.99
C VAL A 404 11.47 16.52 -9.53
N PHE A 405 12.37 17.46 -9.23
CA PHE A 405 13.01 17.61 -7.92
C PHE A 405 12.83 19.02 -7.35
N ASP A 406 12.18 19.11 -6.19
CA ASP A 406 12.07 20.35 -5.42
C ASP A 406 13.35 20.52 -4.57
N CYS A 407 14.24 21.41 -4.98
CA CYS A 407 15.50 21.70 -4.28
C CYS A 407 15.32 22.56 -3.02
N THR A 408 14.08 22.85 -2.62
CA THR A 408 13.79 23.59 -1.38
C THR A 408 14.44 22.91 -0.18
N ASN A 409 15.25 23.66 0.58
CA ASN A 409 15.97 23.18 1.77
C ASN A 409 16.98 22.04 1.48
N LEU A 410 17.49 21.93 0.25
CA LEU A 410 18.61 21.06 -0.09
C LEU A 410 19.86 21.46 0.72
N SER A 411 20.50 20.50 1.37
CA SER A 411 21.71 20.75 2.15
C SER A 411 22.91 21.06 1.25
N ASP A 412 23.81 21.94 1.71
CA ASP A 412 25.05 22.33 1.00
C ASP A 412 25.88 21.14 0.49
N GLU A 413 25.83 19.99 1.18
CA GLU A 413 26.55 18.79 0.78
C GLU A 413 25.89 18.10 -0.43
N LEU A 414 24.56 17.99 -0.43
CA LEU A 414 23.82 17.40 -1.54
C LEU A 414 23.78 18.35 -2.74
N ASP A 415 23.72 19.67 -2.53
CA ASP A 415 23.87 20.64 -3.63
C ASP A 415 25.26 20.55 -4.27
N LYS A 416 26.35 20.55 -3.48
CA LYS A 416 27.71 20.34 -4.03
C LYS A 416 27.81 19.04 -4.83
N ARG A 417 27.20 17.94 -4.36
CA ARG A 417 27.12 16.68 -5.10
C ARG A 417 26.32 16.82 -6.40
N LEU A 418 25.22 17.59 -6.42
CA LEU A 418 24.43 17.87 -7.62
C LEU A 418 25.25 18.67 -8.65
N GLN A 419 25.97 19.70 -8.22
CA GLN A 419 26.84 20.49 -9.11
C GLN A 419 28.00 19.64 -9.67
N VAL A 420 28.64 18.82 -8.84
CA VAL A 420 29.67 17.85 -9.28
C VAL A 420 29.08 16.87 -10.30
N PHE A 421 27.91 16.32 -10.04
CA PHE A 421 27.22 15.41 -10.97
C PHE A 421 26.93 16.06 -12.33
N TYR A 422 26.50 17.33 -12.37
CA TYR A 422 26.32 18.08 -13.61
C TYR A 422 27.64 18.25 -14.39
N LEU A 423 28.74 18.54 -13.71
CA LEU A 423 30.07 18.70 -14.32
C LEU A 423 30.63 17.37 -14.84
N GLU A 424 30.60 16.31 -14.04
CA GLU A 424 31.11 14.98 -14.39
C GLU A 424 30.40 14.39 -15.62
N ASN A 425 29.09 14.62 -15.75
CA ASN A 425 28.28 14.13 -16.86
C ASN A 425 28.13 15.14 -18.01
N ASN A 426 28.83 16.29 -17.96
CA ASN A 426 28.77 17.37 -18.95
C ASN A 426 27.34 17.86 -19.30
N LEU A 427 26.48 17.95 -18.28
CA LEU A 427 25.05 18.21 -18.44
C LEU A 427 24.78 19.69 -18.72
N LYS A 428 24.06 19.96 -19.82
CA LYS A 428 23.65 21.32 -20.21
C LYS A 428 22.38 21.71 -19.46
N LEU A 429 22.50 22.61 -18.50
CA LEU A 429 21.37 23.21 -17.81
C LEU A 429 20.67 24.26 -18.70
N GLN A 430 19.37 24.08 -18.92
CA GLN A 430 18.50 25.09 -19.51
C GLN A 430 17.62 25.69 -18.40
N SER A 431 17.80 26.98 -18.11
CA SER A 431 17.05 27.67 -17.06
C SER A 431 15.87 28.45 -17.65
N VAL A 432 14.68 28.25 -17.08
CA VAL A 432 13.45 28.98 -17.41
C VAL A 432 12.90 29.62 -16.14
N ASN A 433 12.70 30.93 -16.17
CA ASN A 433 12.00 31.66 -15.12
C ASN A 433 10.50 31.72 -15.44
N PHE A 434 9.68 31.12 -14.57
CA PHE A 434 8.21 31.24 -14.61
C PHE A 434 7.73 31.86 -13.29
N LEU A 435 7.06 31.09 -12.42
CA LEU A 435 6.80 31.51 -11.02
C LEU A 435 8.00 31.25 -10.09
N THR A 436 8.88 30.33 -10.50
CA THR A 436 10.14 30.03 -9.84
C THR A 436 11.21 29.74 -10.90
N SER A 437 12.47 29.63 -10.48
CA SER A 437 13.54 29.16 -11.37
C SER A 437 13.35 27.67 -11.58
N ILE A 438 13.27 27.26 -12.85
CA ILE A 438 13.21 25.86 -13.27
C ILE A 438 14.48 25.59 -14.09
N ASN A 439 15.28 24.63 -13.68
CA ASN A 439 16.40 24.13 -14.49
C ASN A 439 16.03 22.77 -15.07
N LEU A 440 16.36 22.57 -16.34
CA LEU A 440 16.19 21.33 -17.08
C LEU A 440 17.57 20.80 -17.48
N CYS A 441 17.82 19.52 -17.29
CA CYS A 441 18.88 18.79 -18.00
C CYS A 441 18.38 17.44 -18.51
N GLU A 442 19.02 16.96 -19.58
CA GLU A 442 18.69 15.71 -20.24
C GLU A 442 19.97 14.89 -20.45
N LEU A 443 19.85 13.56 -20.33
CA LEU A 443 20.94 12.60 -20.52
C LEU A 443 20.37 11.33 -21.16
N GLY A 444 20.57 11.16 -22.46
CA GLY A 444 19.87 10.12 -23.23
C GLY A 444 18.37 10.36 -23.21
N GLU A 445 17.60 9.37 -22.74
CA GLU A 445 16.15 9.50 -22.51
C GLU A 445 15.82 10.15 -21.15
N GLY A 446 16.80 10.25 -20.25
CA GLY A 446 16.63 10.76 -18.90
C GLY A 446 16.39 12.25 -18.91
N ARG A 447 15.41 12.70 -18.12
CA ARG A 447 15.06 14.12 -17.97
C ARG A 447 14.97 14.48 -16.50
N LEU A 448 15.77 15.44 -16.05
CA LEU A 448 15.74 15.97 -14.69
C LEU A 448 15.33 17.44 -14.73
N ILE A 449 14.26 17.76 -14.02
CA ILE A 449 13.74 19.10 -13.81
C ILE A 449 13.93 19.47 -12.34
N THR A 450 14.70 20.50 -12.04
CA THR A 450 14.88 21.00 -10.67
C THR A 450 14.22 22.36 -10.50
N PHE A 451 13.56 22.62 -9.36
CA PHE A 451 12.95 23.91 -9.08
C PHE A 451 12.99 24.28 -7.58
N GLU A 452 12.78 25.55 -7.26
CA GLU A 452 12.60 26.01 -5.87
C GLU A 452 11.11 26.17 -5.53
N GLY A 453 10.55 25.22 -4.79
CA GLY A 453 9.14 25.24 -4.33
C GLY A 453 8.78 26.32 -3.31
N ASN A 454 9.74 26.97 -2.65
CA ASN A 454 9.45 28.03 -1.66
C ASN A 454 8.57 29.17 -2.22
N LYS A 455 8.75 29.57 -3.49
CA LYS A 455 7.91 30.59 -4.15
C LYS A 455 6.49 30.09 -4.47
N LEU A 456 6.32 28.78 -4.63
CA LEU A 456 5.01 28.15 -4.87
C LEU A 456 4.20 28.01 -3.58
N LYS A 457 4.83 27.91 -2.40
CA LYS A 457 4.11 27.74 -1.12
C LYS A 457 3.09 28.85 -0.85
N THR A 458 3.38 30.09 -1.27
CA THR A 458 2.53 31.29 -1.05
C THR A 458 1.81 31.81 -2.30
N SER A 459 2.09 31.26 -3.49
CA SER A 459 1.45 31.71 -4.73
C SER A 459 -0.01 31.25 -4.84
N GLU A 460 -0.88 32.05 -5.45
CA GLU A 460 -2.24 31.63 -5.85
C GLU A 460 -2.22 30.84 -7.18
N ASP A 461 -1.19 31.03 -8.01
CA ASP A 461 -1.08 30.46 -9.36
C ASP A 461 -0.51 29.03 -9.42
N LYS A 462 -0.49 28.30 -8.29
CA LYS A 462 0.09 26.93 -8.20
C LYS A 462 -0.51 25.97 -9.23
N SER A 463 -1.82 26.04 -9.45
CA SER A 463 -2.52 25.19 -10.43
C SER A 463 -2.05 25.47 -11.86
N LYS A 464 -1.78 26.74 -12.21
CA LYS A 464 -1.21 27.11 -13.51
C LYS A 464 0.21 26.56 -13.66
N PHE A 465 1.05 26.68 -12.62
CA PHE A 465 2.40 26.11 -12.61
C PHE A 465 2.40 24.61 -12.92
N TRP A 466 1.61 23.84 -12.17
CA TRP A 466 1.53 22.39 -12.39
C TRP A 466 0.88 22.05 -13.74
N GLY A 467 -0.15 22.80 -14.18
CA GLY A 467 -0.72 22.66 -15.52
C GLY A 467 0.29 22.87 -16.65
N HIS A 468 1.22 23.82 -16.52
CA HIS A 468 2.33 23.99 -17.47
C HIS A 468 3.39 22.90 -17.34
N MET A 469 3.74 22.48 -16.13
CA MET A 469 4.73 21.43 -15.87
C MET A 469 4.30 20.07 -16.48
N PHE A 470 3.06 19.65 -16.25
CA PHE A 470 2.52 18.39 -16.78
C PHE A 470 2.39 18.39 -18.30
N LYS A 471 2.06 19.54 -18.91
CA LYS A 471 2.11 19.72 -20.38
C LYS A 471 3.54 19.59 -20.91
N PHE A 472 4.52 20.20 -20.24
CA PHE A 472 5.93 20.11 -20.62
C PHE A 472 6.50 18.68 -20.50
N LEU A 473 6.03 17.92 -19.51
CA LEU A 473 6.34 16.49 -19.33
C LEU A 473 5.68 15.57 -20.38
N ASN A 474 4.86 16.12 -21.28
CA ASN A 474 4.15 15.41 -22.36
C ASN A 474 3.24 14.28 -21.82
N MET A 475 2.63 14.50 -20.64
CA MET A 475 1.76 13.53 -19.98
C MET A 475 0.36 13.53 -20.60
N ASN A 476 0.24 12.85 -21.75
CA ASN A 476 -1.04 12.72 -22.46
C ASN A 476 -1.89 11.59 -21.85
N HIS A 477 -3.11 11.93 -21.44
CA HIS A 477 -4.05 10.99 -20.84
C HIS A 477 -5.48 11.58 -20.87
N PRO A 478 -6.52 10.82 -21.25
CA PRO A 478 -7.90 11.33 -21.34
C PRO A 478 -8.34 12.08 -20.08
N GLU A 479 -8.86 13.29 -20.26
CA GLU A 479 -9.30 14.14 -19.16
C GLU A 479 -10.68 13.66 -18.68
N VAL A 480 -10.83 13.49 -17.37
CA VAL A 480 -12.02 12.88 -16.75
C VAL A 480 -12.62 13.83 -15.72
N HIS A 481 -13.77 14.40 -16.04
CA HIS A 481 -14.57 15.13 -15.05
C HIS A 481 -15.60 14.18 -14.44
N THR A 482 -15.62 14.13 -13.10
CA THR A 482 -16.44 13.22 -12.31
C THR A 482 -17.15 14.03 -11.23
N ASP A 483 -18.44 13.74 -11.00
CA ASP A 483 -19.09 14.18 -9.77
C ASP A 483 -18.33 13.64 -8.54
N GLN A 484 -18.50 14.31 -7.39
CA GLN A 484 -17.99 13.82 -6.11
C GLN A 484 -18.47 12.40 -5.79
N ASP A 485 -17.61 11.60 -5.15
CA ASP A 485 -17.84 10.21 -4.76
C ASP A 485 -18.09 9.20 -5.90
N ILE A 486 -17.71 9.53 -7.14
CA ILE A 486 -17.46 8.54 -8.20
C ILE A 486 -16.01 8.09 -8.11
N PHE A 487 -15.77 6.77 -8.11
CA PHE A 487 -14.44 6.18 -8.02
C PHE A 487 -14.00 5.62 -9.37
N SER A 488 -12.73 5.82 -9.74
CA SER A 488 -12.20 5.38 -11.04
C SER A 488 -10.80 4.80 -10.97
N LEU A 489 -10.59 3.65 -11.63
CA LEU A 489 -9.26 3.04 -11.76
C LEU A 489 -8.91 2.79 -13.22
N TRP A 490 -7.70 3.22 -13.57
CA TRP A 490 -7.11 3.02 -14.88
C TRP A 490 -6.26 1.74 -14.90
N ARG A 491 -6.32 1.03 -16.03
CA ARG A 491 -5.53 -0.15 -16.35
C ARG A 491 -4.97 -0.05 -17.77
N ILE A 492 -3.87 -0.74 -18.04
CA ILE A 492 -3.19 -0.75 -19.34
C ILE A 492 -2.89 -2.20 -19.76
N ARG A 493 -2.93 -2.47 -21.07
CA ARG A 493 -2.41 -3.68 -21.71
C ARG A 493 -1.75 -3.36 -23.06
N ALA A 494 -0.95 -4.28 -23.57
CA ALA A 494 -0.50 -4.24 -24.95
C ALA A 494 -1.66 -4.44 -25.93
N THR A 495 -1.43 -4.02 -27.17
CA THR A 495 -2.33 -4.28 -28.28
C THR A 495 -2.33 -5.75 -28.70
N SER A 496 -3.49 -6.22 -29.13
CA SER A 496 -3.63 -7.49 -29.83
C SER A 496 -3.26 -7.33 -31.32
N PRO A 497 -3.01 -8.43 -32.06
CA PRO A 497 -2.74 -8.38 -33.51
C PRO A 497 -3.83 -7.73 -34.38
N HIS A 498 -5.01 -7.44 -33.84
CA HIS A 498 -6.11 -6.73 -34.51
C HIS A 498 -6.13 -5.22 -34.20
N GLU A 499 -5.26 -4.74 -33.31
CA GLU A 499 -5.22 -3.38 -32.77
C GLU A 499 -3.96 -2.61 -33.22
N LEU A 500 -3.39 -2.97 -34.37
CA LEU A 500 -2.10 -2.49 -34.92
C LEU A 500 -1.96 -0.96 -35.10
N ASN A 501 -3.07 -0.20 -35.00
CA ASN A 501 -3.05 1.26 -35.06
C ASN A 501 -2.76 1.92 -33.69
N TYR A 502 -2.70 1.14 -32.61
CA TYR A 502 -2.49 1.64 -31.26
C TYR A 502 -1.15 1.13 -30.70
N LEU A 503 -0.57 1.91 -29.78
CA LEU A 503 0.62 1.56 -28.99
C LEU A 503 0.22 0.75 -27.76
N ASP A 504 -0.83 1.18 -27.07
CA ASP A 504 -1.38 0.54 -25.87
C ASP A 504 -2.91 0.71 -25.81
N VAL A 505 -3.58 -0.14 -25.03
CA VAL A 505 -5.01 -0.01 -24.72
C VAL A 505 -5.18 0.31 -23.24
N ARG A 506 -5.86 1.41 -22.94
CA ARG A 506 -6.15 1.89 -21.59
C ARG A 506 -7.62 1.70 -21.26
N ARG A 507 -7.91 1.10 -20.12
CA ARG A 507 -9.26 0.93 -19.59
C ARG A 507 -9.46 1.78 -18.35
N VAL A 508 -10.48 2.62 -18.35
CA VAL A 508 -11.00 3.23 -17.11
C VAL A 508 -12.25 2.46 -16.66
N ASN A 509 -12.37 2.25 -15.35
CA ASN A 509 -13.49 1.55 -14.73
C ASN A 509 -14.11 2.54 -13.75
N PHE A 510 -15.40 2.82 -13.86
CA PHE A 510 -16.13 3.78 -13.02
C PHE A 510 -17.09 3.08 -12.06
N TYR A 511 -17.16 3.56 -10.83
CA TYR A 511 -17.97 3.01 -9.76
C TYR A 511 -18.75 4.12 -9.03
N ASN A 512 -20.07 3.98 -8.93
CA ASN A 512 -20.92 4.85 -8.12
C ASN A 512 -21.47 4.09 -6.89
N PRO A 513 -20.78 4.10 -5.74
CA PRO A 513 -21.26 3.50 -4.49
C PRO A 513 -22.31 4.36 -3.75
N THR A 514 -22.71 5.51 -4.32
CA THR A 514 -23.66 6.42 -3.67
C THR A 514 -25.11 6.05 -3.94
N SER A 515 -26.03 6.60 -3.13
CA SER A 515 -27.48 6.44 -3.28
C SER A 515 -28.11 7.33 -4.37
N TYR A 516 -27.31 8.09 -5.12
CA TYR A 516 -27.79 9.07 -6.11
C TYR A 516 -27.28 8.75 -7.52
N LYS A 517 -28.01 9.20 -8.55
CA LYS A 517 -27.52 9.25 -9.93
C LYS A 517 -26.34 10.22 -10.02
N LYS A 518 -25.33 9.86 -10.81
CA LYS A 518 -24.06 10.57 -10.97
C LYS A 518 -23.62 10.56 -12.43
N SER A 519 -22.87 11.58 -12.85
CA SER A 519 -22.37 11.71 -14.23
C SER A 519 -20.84 11.82 -14.29
N VAL A 520 -20.29 11.34 -15.39
CA VAL A 520 -18.87 11.44 -15.77
C VAL A 520 -18.79 11.92 -17.21
N MET A 521 -17.83 12.80 -17.49
CA MET A 521 -17.45 13.19 -18.84
C MET A 521 -15.99 12.85 -19.08
N VAL A 522 -15.71 11.98 -20.04
CA VAL A 522 -14.34 11.65 -20.48
C VAL A 522 -14.07 12.36 -21.80
N HIS A 523 -13.29 13.44 -21.78
CA HIS A 523 -13.00 14.23 -22.97
C HIS A 523 -12.06 13.50 -23.93
N THR A 524 -12.37 13.60 -25.23
CA THR A 524 -11.52 13.04 -26.29
C THR A 524 -10.25 13.88 -26.42
N GLN A 525 -9.09 13.23 -26.36
CA GLN A 525 -7.80 13.87 -26.61
C GLN A 525 -7.17 13.34 -27.90
N LYS A 526 -6.36 14.17 -28.56
CA LYS A 526 -5.80 13.93 -29.91
C LYS A 526 -5.06 12.60 -30.14
N LYS A 527 -4.63 11.91 -29.07
CA LYS A 527 -3.87 10.65 -29.09
C LYS A 527 -4.66 9.44 -28.59
N PHE A 528 -5.97 9.58 -28.35
CA PHE A 528 -6.82 8.54 -27.78
C PHE A 528 -8.09 8.37 -28.59
N ALA A 529 -8.30 7.16 -29.11
CA ALA A 529 -9.55 6.75 -29.75
C ALA A 529 -10.38 5.95 -28.75
N PHE A 530 -11.63 6.34 -28.53
CA PHE A 530 -12.57 5.50 -27.80
C PHE A 530 -12.86 4.21 -28.62
N MET A 531 -12.81 3.06 -27.95
CA MET A 531 -12.99 1.75 -28.58
C MET A 531 -14.35 1.14 -28.28
N LYS A 532 -14.71 1.02 -26.98
CA LYS A 532 -15.94 0.32 -26.54
C LYS A 532 -16.27 0.55 -25.07
N VAL A 533 -17.55 0.33 -24.75
CA VAL A 533 -18.07 0.19 -23.38
C VAL A 533 -17.96 -1.28 -22.95
N ILE A 534 -17.65 -1.53 -21.68
CA ILE A 534 -17.49 -2.86 -21.08
C ILE A 534 -18.38 -2.97 -19.84
N ASP A 535 -19.06 -4.11 -19.72
CA ASP A 535 -19.85 -4.56 -18.56
C ASP A 535 -20.67 -3.47 -17.84
N PRO A 536 -21.54 -2.71 -18.55
CA PRO A 536 -22.38 -1.71 -17.92
C PRO A 536 -23.39 -2.37 -16.97
N LEU A 537 -23.42 -1.92 -15.72
CA LEU A 537 -24.35 -2.32 -14.67
C LEU A 537 -25.00 -1.06 -14.11
N HIS A 538 -26.31 -0.91 -14.25
CA HIS A 538 -27.07 0.29 -13.87
C HIS A 538 -26.43 1.60 -14.39
N ALA A 539 -25.89 1.54 -15.60
CA ALA A 539 -25.08 2.60 -16.18
C ALA A 539 -25.29 2.66 -17.69
N THR A 540 -25.13 3.86 -18.27
CA THR A 540 -25.16 4.08 -19.71
C THR A 540 -23.99 4.97 -20.11
N ALA A 541 -23.54 4.81 -21.36
CA ALA A 541 -22.51 5.65 -21.95
C ALA A 541 -22.97 6.10 -23.34
N LYS A 542 -22.70 7.36 -23.69
CA LYS A 542 -23.08 7.98 -24.95
C LYS A 542 -21.90 8.78 -25.51
N MET A 543 -21.59 8.55 -26.77
CA MET A 543 -20.61 9.38 -27.48
C MET A 543 -21.22 10.75 -27.80
N THR A 544 -20.43 11.80 -27.56
CA THR A 544 -20.75 13.19 -27.91
C THR A 544 -19.59 13.77 -28.76
N ASN A 545 -19.68 15.04 -29.17
CA ASN A 545 -18.59 15.69 -29.91
C ASN A 545 -17.35 15.92 -29.02
N ASP A 546 -17.56 16.15 -27.72
CA ASP A 546 -16.49 16.53 -26.79
C ASP A 546 -15.86 15.29 -26.11
N GLY A 547 -16.57 14.16 -26.07
CA GLY A 547 -16.12 12.98 -25.31
C GLY A 547 -17.15 11.86 -25.18
N VAL A 548 -16.94 11.00 -24.19
CA VAL A 548 -17.91 10.00 -23.75
C VAL A 548 -18.59 10.50 -22.48
N GLU A 549 -19.88 10.78 -22.58
CA GLU A 549 -20.75 11.06 -21.45
C GLU A 549 -21.21 9.73 -20.82
N VAL A 550 -21.03 9.58 -19.52
CA VAL A 550 -21.37 8.37 -18.75
C VAL A 550 -22.33 8.75 -17.63
N GLU A 551 -23.43 8.02 -17.53
CA GLU A 551 -24.41 8.13 -16.47
C GLU A 551 -24.38 6.85 -15.61
N LEU A 552 -24.26 7.03 -14.29
CA LEU A 552 -24.19 5.96 -13.30
C LEU A 552 -25.35 6.13 -12.32
N LEU A 553 -26.30 5.19 -12.32
CA LEU A 553 -27.32 5.08 -11.28
C LEU A 553 -26.69 4.54 -9.97
N PRO A 554 -27.41 4.52 -8.84
CA PRO A 554 -26.90 3.98 -7.58
C PRO A 554 -26.40 2.53 -7.69
N ASN A 555 -25.24 2.24 -7.09
CA ASN A 555 -24.49 0.99 -7.26
C ASN A 555 -24.14 0.65 -8.73
N GLY A 556 -24.07 1.66 -9.60
CA GLY A 556 -23.72 1.49 -11.00
C GLY A 556 -22.21 1.37 -11.24
N LYS A 557 -21.84 0.62 -12.29
CA LYS A 557 -20.49 0.63 -12.87
C LYS A 557 -20.53 0.53 -14.40
N LEU A 558 -19.44 0.95 -15.03
CA LEU A 558 -19.05 0.49 -16.37
C LEU A 558 -17.54 0.64 -16.56
N ALA A 559 -16.99 0.08 -17.63
CA ALA A 559 -15.65 0.41 -18.11
C ALA A 559 -15.69 0.99 -19.53
N LEU A 560 -14.68 1.80 -19.87
CA LEU A 560 -14.43 2.32 -21.21
C LEU A 560 -13.01 1.95 -21.64
N ASP A 561 -12.86 1.39 -22.85
CA ASP A 561 -11.57 1.11 -23.48
C ASP A 561 -11.19 2.25 -24.44
N PHE A 562 -9.93 2.71 -24.37
CA PHE A 562 -9.32 3.71 -25.23
C PHE A 562 -8.01 3.17 -25.84
N GLY A 563 -7.85 3.30 -27.15
CA GLY A 563 -6.61 2.99 -27.86
C GLY A 563 -5.72 4.24 -27.92
N HIS A 564 -4.51 4.13 -27.38
CA HIS A 564 -3.49 5.19 -27.45
C HIS A 564 -2.72 5.07 -28.77
N TYR A 565 -2.51 6.17 -29.49
CA TYR A 565 -1.74 6.17 -30.74
C TYR A 565 -0.80 7.36 -30.84
N GLU A 566 0.28 7.18 -31.61
CA GLU A 566 1.16 8.27 -32.00
C GLU A 566 0.48 9.18 -33.04
N GLU A 567 0.64 10.49 -32.86
CA GLU A 567 0.13 11.49 -33.79
C GLU A 567 0.98 11.40 -35.07
N ARG A 568 0.39 10.95 -36.18
CA ARG A 568 1.08 10.92 -37.49
C ARG A 568 1.40 12.36 -37.90
N THR A 569 2.68 12.71 -37.80
CA THR A 569 3.28 13.96 -38.29
C THR A 569 3.16 14.08 -39.81
#